data_AF-A0A971LIA5-F1
#
_entry.id   AF-A0A971LIA5-F1
#
_cell.length_a   1.000
_cell.length_b   1.000
_cell.length_c   1.000
_cell.angle_alpha   90.00
_cell.angle_beta   90.00
_cell.angle_gamma   90.00
#
_symmetry.space_group_name_H-M   'P 1'
#
loop_
_entity.id
_entity.type
_entity.pdbx_description
1 polymer ?
#
loop_
_entity_poly.entity_id
_entity_poly.type
_entity_poly.pdbx_seq_one_letter_code
_entity_poly.pdbx_strand_id
1 'polypeptide(L)' 'NAAQTNLVVTMNARSLLNFFTLRCCTRAQWEIRELAWRMLDLVQAVAPSLFADAGPNCWRDIGCQEGAMTCGEPPSRIR' A
#
# COMPACT_ATOMS: atom_id res chain seq x y z
N ASN A 1 -13.50 -2.42 16.22
CA ASN A 1 -12.59 -2.33 17.37
C ASN A 1 -11.87 -0.99 17.33
N ALA A 2 -11.83 -0.25 18.44
CA ALA A 2 -11.25 1.10 18.52
C ALA A 2 -10.26 1.28 19.69
N ALA A 3 -9.89 0.19 20.38
CA ALA A 3 -8.88 0.25 21.43
C ALA A 3 -7.50 0.45 20.79
N GLN A 4 -6.82 1.53 21.17
CA GLN A 4 -5.48 1.84 20.68
C GLN A 4 -4.50 0.73 21.07
N THR A 5 -3.68 0.30 20.11
CA THR A 5 -2.60 -0.67 20.30
C THR A 5 -1.33 -0.13 19.66
N ASN A 6 -0.21 -0.27 20.35
CA ASN A 6 1.11 0.09 19.82
C ASN A 6 1.83 -1.20 19.40
N LEU A 7 2.32 -1.23 18.16
CA LEU A 7 3.03 -2.39 17.61
C LEU A 7 4.35 -1.95 16.97
N VAL A 8 5.40 -2.75 17.17
CA VAL A 8 6.68 -2.62 16.45
C VAL A 8 6.73 -3.76 15.44
N VAL A 9 6.85 -3.41 14.15
CA VAL A 9 6.87 -4.39 13.05
C VAL A 9 8.15 -4.19 12.26
N THR A 10 8.84 -5.29 11.96
CA THR A 10 10.01 -5.31 11.08
C THR A 10 9.69 -6.15 9.85
N MET A 11 9.90 -5.59 8.65
CA MET A 11 9.67 -6.28 7.38
C MET A 11 10.85 -6.02 6.45
N ASN A 12 11.25 -7.04 5.69
CA ASN A 12 12.21 -6.83 4.60
C ASN A 12 11.55 -6.09 3.42
N ALA A 13 12.36 -5.60 2.49
CA ALA A 13 11.87 -4.80 1.34
C ALA A 13 10.82 -5.53 0.50
N ARG A 14 10.99 -6.84 0.24
CA ARG A 14 10.01 -7.64 -0.52
C ARG A 14 8.66 -7.72 0.18
N SER A 15 8.67 -7.98 1.49
CA SER A 15 7.46 -8.04 2.30
C SER A 15 6.77 -6.69 2.36
N LEU A 16 7.54 -5.60 2.39
CA LEU A 16 7.01 -4.23 2.37
C LEU A 16 6.36 -3.89 1.02
N LEU A 17 6.97 -4.27 -0.10
CA LEU A 17 6.37 -4.12 -1.44
C LEU A 17 5.04 -4.88 -1.55
N ASN A 18 4.98 -6.12 -1.04
CA ASN A 18 3.73 -6.88 -0.98
C ASN A 18 2.69 -6.21 -0.05
N PHE A 19 3.13 -5.65 1.08
CA PHE A 19 2.24 -4.90 1.97
C PHE A 19 1.60 -3.70 1.28
N PHE A 20 2.39 -2.85 0.62
CA PHE A 20 1.87 -1.71 -0.13
C PHE A 20 0.95 -2.13 -1.29
N THR A 21 1.32 -3.21 -1.97
CA THR A 21 0.52 -3.79 -3.05
C THR A 21 -0.92 -4.10 -2.63
N LEU A 22 -1.12 -4.58 -1.40
CA LEU A 22 -2.42 -4.96 -0.87
C LEU A 22 -3.10 -3.81 -0.11
N ARG A 23 -2.34 -3.06 0.70
CA ARG A 23 -2.89 -2.10 1.67
C ARG A 23 -3.07 -0.69 1.13
N CYS A 24 -2.40 -0.33 0.03
CA CYS A 24 -2.63 0.95 -0.64
C CYS A 24 -3.88 0.95 -1.56
N CYS A 25 -4.52 -0.21 -1.77
CA CYS A 25 -5.71 -0.34 -2.60
C CYS A 25 -6.93 0.37 -1.95
N THR A 26 -7.84 0.93 -2.76
CA THR A 26 -9.08 1.54 -2.27
C THR A 26 -10.03 0.55 -1.57
N ARG A 27 -9.85 -0.75 -1.81
CA ARG A 27 -10.56 -1.85 -1.12
C ARG A 27 -10.12 -2.06 0.32
N ALA A 28 -8.87 -1.73 0.64
CA ALA A 28 -8.38 -1.87 2.00
C ALA A 28 -9.12 -0.90 2.93
N GLN A 29 -9.33 -1.33 4.18
CA GLN A 29 -9.93 -0.48 5.21
C GLN A 29 -9.17 0.84 5.33
N TRP A 30 -9.91 1.94 5.42
CA TRP A 30 -9.36 3.29 5.30
C TRP A 30 -8.21 3.56 6.29
N GLU A 31 -8.31 3.07 7.53
CA GLU A 31 -7.28 3.24 8.58
C GLU A 31 -5.93 2.63 8.18
N ILE A 32 -5.93 1.36 7.73
CA ILE A 32 -4.68 0.69 7.31
C ILE A 32 -4.16 1.26 5.99
N ARG A 33 -5.06 1.75 5.13
CA ARG A 33 -4.70 2.37 3.86
C ARG A 33 -3.95 3.68 4.08
N GLU A 34 -4.45 4.54 4.96
CA GLU A 34 -3.77 5.78 5.33
C GLU A 34 -2.41 5.52 5.98
N LEU A 35 -2.34 4.52 6.87
CA LEU A 35 -1.07 4.08 7.45
C LEU A 35 -0.08 3.61 6.37
N ALA A 36 -0.55 2.79 5.42
CA ALA A 36 0.29 2.26 4.36
C ALA A 36 0.86 3.35 3.44
N TRP A 37 0.06 4.36 3.08
CA TRP A 37 0.53 5.51 2.31
C TRP A 37 1.61 6.30 3.05
N ARG A 38 1.39 6.61 4.34
CA ARG A 38 2.41 7.30 5.16
C ARG A 38 3.70 6.50 5.28
N MET A 39 3.60 5.19 5.45
CA MET A 39 4.78 4.30 5.46
C MET A 39 5.51 4.31 4.12
N LEU A 40 4.78 4.34 3.01
CA LEU A 40 5.35 4.37 1.68
C LEU A 40 6.10 5.69 1.42
N ASP A 41 5.58 6.84 1.86
CA ASP A 41 6.27 8.13 1.73
C ASP A 41 7.60 8.15 2.48
N LEU A 42 7.62 7.65 3.72
CA LEU A 42 8.83 7.56 4.54
C LEU A 42 9.89 6.67 3.89
N VAL A 43 9.45 5.55 3.32
CA VAL A 43 10.37 4.56 2.74
C VAL A 43 10.86 5.00 1.36
N GLN A 44 10.05 5.70 0.56
CA GLN A 44 10.49 6.34 -0.68
C GLN A 44 11.59 7.38 -0.44
N ALA A 45 11.52 8.13 0.67
CA ALA A 45 12.57 9.08 1.04
C ALA A 45 13.90 8.37 1.39
N VAL A 46 13.85 7.19 1.99
CA VAL A 46 15.04 6.42 2.41
C VAL A 46 15.65 5.61 1.26
N ALA A 47 14.81 4.96 0.45
CA ALA A 47 15.24 4.05 -0.61
C ALA A 47 14.43 4.25 -1.91
N PRO A 48 14.59 5.40 -2.59
CA PRO A 48 13.76 5.74 -3.75
C PRO A 48 13.88 4.73 -4.89
N SER A 49 15.08 4.18 -5.14
CA SER A 49 15.30 3.21 -6.23
C SER A 49 14.52 1.90 -6.04
N LEU A 50 14.24 1.50 -4.80
CA LEU A 50 13.48 0.28 -4.49
C LEU A 50 11.97 0.51 -4.51
N PHE A 51 11.52 1.73 -4.21
CA PHE A 51 10.10 2.05 -3.96
C PHE A 51 9.51 3.08 -4.93
N ALA A 52 10.23 3.51 -5.97
CA ALA A 52 9.74 4.47 -6.97
C ALA A 52 8.42 4.03 -7.65
N ASP A 53 8.25 2.72 -7.85
CA ASP A 53 7.05 2.11 -8.43
C ASP A 53 6.24 1.28 -7.41
N ALA A 54 6.45 1.55 -6.12
CA ALA A 54 5.66 0.94 -5.07
C ALA A 54 4.28 1.60 -4.97
N GLY A 55 3.28 0.79 -4.66
CA GLY A 55 1.89 1.19 -4.67
C GLY A 55 0.98 -0.03 -4.85
N PRO A 56 -0.34 0.17 -4.98
CA PRO A 56 -1.30 -0.91 -5.16
C PRO A 56 -1.12 -1.58 -6.53
N ASN A 57 -1.44 -2.87 -6.62
CA ASN A 57 -1.46 -3.57 -7.92
C ASN A 57 -2.38 -2.91 -8.95
N CYS A 58 -3.39 -2.17 -8.49
CA CYS A 58 -4.34 -1.45 -9.33
C CYS A 58 -3.70 -0.36 -10.20
N TRP A 59 -2.48 0.08 -9.88
CA TRP A 59 -1.70 1.03 -10.70
C TRP A 59 -0.89 0.36 -11.80
N ARG A 60 -0.67 -0.95 -11.71
CA ARG A 60 0.07 -1.70 -12.71
C ARG A 60 -0.87 -2.09 -13.84
N ASP A 61 -0.32 -2.35 -15.03
CA ASP A 61 -1.09 -2.70 -16.24
C ASP A 61 -1.98 -3.95 -16.08
N ILE A 62 -1.68 -4.77 -15.07
CA ILE A 62 -2.44 -5.98 -14.69
C ILE A 62 -3.77 -5.67 -13.99
N GLY A 63 -3.97 -4.44 -13.48
CA GLY A 63 -5.18 -4.05 -12.76
C GLY A 63 -5.36 -4.74 -11.40
N CYS A 64 -6.52 -4.52 -10.76
CA CYS A 64 -6.83 -5.10 -9.47
C CYS A 64 -7.05 -6.62 -9.56
N GLN A 65 -6.19 -7.39 -8.89
CA GLN A 65 -6.20 -8.86 -8.93
C GLN A 65 -7.27 -9.51 -8.01
N GLU A 66 -8.17 -8.73 -7.42
CA GLU A 66 -9.25 -9.26 -6.57
C GLU A 66 -10.44 -9.84 -7.36
N GLY A 67 -10.36 -9.90 -8.69
CA GLY A 67 -11.36 -10.52 -9.55
C GLY A 67 -12.73 -9.84 -9.43
N ALA A 68 -13.75 -10.60 -9.02
CA ALA A 68 -15.10 -10.08 -8.77
C ALA A 68 -15.15 -8.97 -7.70
N MET A 69 -14.12 -8.90 -6.84
CA MET A 69 -13.97 -7.92 -5.77
C MET A 69 -13.02 -6.78 -6.15
N THR A 70 -12.85 -6.52 -7.45
CA THR A 70 -12.04 -5.40 -7.96
C THR A 70 -12.39 -4.07 -7.30
N CYS A 71 -11.38 -3.20 -7.16
CA CYS A 71 -11.57 -1.86 -6.64
C CYS A 71 -12.43 -0.97 -7.55
N GLY A 72 -12.55 -1.31 -8.84
CA GLY A 72 -13.21 -0.50 -9.85
C GLY A 72 -12.41 0.75 -10.18
N GLU A 73 -12.27 1.65 -9.21
CA GLU A 73 -11.53 2.90 -9.32
C GLU A 73 -10.22 2.82 -8.51
N PRO A 74 -9.05 2.84 -9.19
CA PRO A 74 -7.76 2.85 -8.51
C PRO A 74 -7.56 4.21 -7.80
N PRO A 75 -6.81 4.24 -6.68
CA PRO A 75 -6.49 5.50 -6.00
C PRO A 75 -5.67 6.41 -6.93
N SER A 76 -5.82 7.72 -6.78
CA SER A 76 -5.02 8.68 -7.56
C SER A 76 -3.53 8.48 -7.27
N ARG A 77 -2.72 8.48 -8.34
CA ARG A 77 -1.26 8.47 -8.24
C ARG A 77 -0.82 9.89 -7.89
N ILE A 78 -1.07 10.31 -6.65
CA ILE A 78 -0.56 11.60 -6.15
C ILE A 78 0.96 11.45 -6.12
N ARG A 79 1.64 12.25 -6.94
CA ARG A 79 3.08 12.26 -7.10
C ARG A 79 3.62 13.58 -6.60
#